data_AF-A0A529L214-F1
#
_entry.id   AF-A0A529L214-F1
#
_cell.length_a   1.000
_cell.length_b   1.000
_cell.length_c   1.000
_cell.angle_alpha   90.00
_cell.angle_beta   90.00
_cell.angle_gamma   90.00
#
_symmetry.space_group_name_H-M   'P 1'
#
loop_
_entity.id
_entity.type
_entity.pdbx_description
1 polymer ?
#
loop_
_entity_poly.entity_id
_entity_poly.type
_entity_poly.pdbx_seq_one_letter_code
_entity_poly.pdbx_strand_id
1 'polypeptide(L)'
;MWDFSIGRSVSIMMRTWPFIVFRMIVYFGITLAYIMATGTGASVGYGVGHISTDPDGPMSFALWGGVVGFGVVSIAVYWIREYILYVLKAGHIAVMVHLIDGHDVPDGQRQIAYAKEVVTQRFAEANILFVVDQL
;
A
#
# COMPACT_ATOMS: atom_id res chain seq x y z
N MET A 1 -26.02 -26.57 -12.47
CA MET A 1 -25.83 -25.21 -11.95
C MET A 1 -24.34 -24.85 -11.99
N TRP A 2 -23.74 -24.81 -13.19
CA TRP A 2 -22.35 -24.41 -13.40
C TRP A 2 -22.27 -23.69 -14.75
N ASP A 3 -22.69 -22.43 -14.77
CA ASP A 3 -22.47 -21.52 -15.91
C ASP A 3 -21.11 -20.84 -15.74
N PHE A 4 -20.05 -21.65 -15.59
CA PHE A 4 -18.70 -21.14 -15.49
C PHE A 4 -18.20 -20.78 -16.90
N SER A 5 -18.30 -19.51 -17.25
CA SER A 5 -17.79 -19.00 -18.54
C SER A 5 -16.41 -18.39 -18.34
N ILE A 6 -15.39 -19.03 -18.92
CA ILE A 6 -13.99 -18.55 -18.89
C ILE A 6 -13.91 -17.10 -19.37
N GLY A 7 -14.68 -16.74 -20.40
CA GLY A 7 -14.76 -15.38 -20.92
C GLY A 7 -15.26 -14.34 -19.91
N ARG A 8 -16.24 -14.68 -19.07
CA ARG A 8 -16.74 -13.78 -18.02
C ARG A 8 -15.68 -13.58 -16.94
N SER A 9 -14.99 -14.64 -16.51
CA SER A 9 -13.92 -14.55 -15.52
C SER A 9 -12.74 -13.69 -16.00
N VAL A 10 -12.32 -13.85 -17.27
CA VAL A 10 -11.27 -13.01 -17.88
C VAL A 10 -11.73 -11.55 -18.01
N SER A 11 -12.99 -11.32 -18.38
CA SER A 11 -13.57 -9.97 -18.47
C SER A 11 -13.60 -9.27 -17.11
N ILE A 12 -14.04 -9.94 -16.04
CA ILE A 12 -14.04 -9.40 -14.67
C ILE A 12 -12.61 -9.07 -14.21
N MET A 13 -11.63 -9.93 -14.53
CA MET A 13 -10.23 -9.67 -14.24
C MET A 13 -9.73 -8.41 -14.96
N MET A 14 -10.02 -8.25 -16.26
CA MET A 14 -9.67 -7.03 -17.00
C MET A 14 -10.38 -5.79 -16.43
N ARG A 15 -11.64 -5.92 -16.01
CA ARG A 15 -12.44 -4.83 -15.44
C ARG A 15 -11.92 -4.33 -14.09
N THR A 16 -11.07 -5.11 -13.41
CA THR A 16 -10.45 -4.74 -12.12
C THR A 16 -8.98 -4.33 -12.23
N TRP A 17 -8.50 -4.02 -13.45
CA TRP A 17 -7.18 -3.42 -13.70
C TRP A 17 -6.83 -2.19 -12.82
N PRO A 18 -7.77 -1.31 -12.39
CA PRO A 18 -7.42 -0.15 -11.57
C PRO A 18 -6.79 -0.54 -10.22
N PHE A 19 -7.16 -1.69 -9.65
CA PHE A 19 -6.54 -2.20 -8.42
C PHE A 19 -5.09 -2.61 -8.61
N ILE A 20 -4.75 -3.18 -9.78
CA ILE A 20 -3.37 -3.54 -10.11
C ILE A 20 -2.54 -2.27 -10.24
N VAL A 21 -3.05 -1.26 -10.93
CA VAL A 21 -2.36 0.04 -11.09
C VAL A 21 -2.17 0.72 -9.75
N PHE A 22 -3.18 0.73 -8.88
CA PHE A 22 -3.02 1.31 -7.55
C PHE A 22 -1.94 0.58 -6.74
N ARG A 23 -1.90 -0.76 -6.78
CA ARG A 23 -0.81 -1.53 -6.14
C ARG A 23 0.55 -1.15 -6.72
N MET A 24 0.67 -0.98 -8.03
CA MET A 24 1.92 -0.53 -8.66
C MET A 24 2.34 0.85 -8.16
N ILE A 25 1.41 1.80 -8.04
CA ILE A 25 1.69 3.15 -7.50
C ILE A 25 2.20 3.07 -6.06
N VAL A 26 1.55 2.24 -5.22
CA VAL A 26 1.97 2.05 -3.83
C VAL A 26 3.39 1.48 -3.76
N TYR A 27 3.68 0.43 -4.52
CA TYR A 27 5.03 -0.15 -4.56
C TYR A 27 6.07 0.81 -5.10
N PHE A 28 5.73 1.58 -6.13
CA PHE A 28 6.60 2.62 -6.66
C PHE A 28 6.90 3.71 -5.62
N GLY A 29 5.88 4.17 -4.88
CA GLY A 29 6.05 5.12 -3.78
C GLY A 29 6.94 4.58 -2.66
N ILE A 30 6.80 3.28 -2.32
CA ILE A 30 7.68 2.60 -1.36
C ILE A 30 9.13 2.57 -1.86
N THR A 31 9.36 2.27 -3.14
CA THR A 31 10.70 2.30 -3.73
C THR A 31 11.31 3.69 -3.64
N LEU A 32 10.56 4.75 -3.97
CA LEU A 32 11.03 6.13 -3.82
C LEU A 32 11.35 6.47 -2.36
N ALA A 33 10.52 6.03 -1.41
CA ALA A 33 10.78 6.22 0.01
C ALA A 33 12.10 5.59 0.43
N TYR A 34 12.41 4.37 -0.03
CA TYR A 34 13.70 3.73 0.25
C TYR A 34 14.90 4.45 -0.36
N ILE A 35 14.79 4.90 -1.61
CA ILE A 35 15.85 5.67 -2.27
C ILE A 35 16.15 6.95 -1.48
N MET A 36 15.10 7.69 -1.11
CA MET A 36 15.22 8.92 -0.33
C MET A 36 15.77 8.66 1.07
N ALA A 37 15.32 7.60 1.74
CA ALA A 37 15.75 7.25 3.09
C ALA A 37 17.24 6.90 3.14
N THR A 38 17.68 6.02 2.25
CA THR A 38 19.09 5.60 2.18
C THR A 38 19.97 6.76 1.74
N GLY A 39 19.53 7.56 0.75
CA GLY A 39 20.27 8.72 0.27
C GLY A 39 20.42 9.82 1.32
N THR A 40 19.34 10.19 1.99
CA THR A 40 19.37 11.20 3.07
C THR A 40 20.13 10.69 4.29
N GLY A 41 19.91 9.44 4.69
CA GLY A 41 20.65 8.79 5.77
C GLY A 41 22.16 8.78 5.50
N ALA A 42 22.58 8.41 4.29
CA ALA A 42 23.99 8.41 3.91
C ALA A 42 24.58 9.82 3.85
N SER A 43 23.81 10.80 3.36
CA SER A 43 24.25 12.20 3.30
C SER A 43 24.46 12.79 4.69
N VAL A 44 23.54 12.52 5.62
CA VAL A 44 23.66 12.94 7.03
C VAL A 44 24.85 12.24 7.68
N GLY A 45 25.00 10.93 7.46
CA GLY A 45 26.13 10.16 7.97
C GLY A 45 27.49 10.69 7.49
N TYR A 46 27.60 11.02 6.19
CA TYR A 46 28.80 11.64 5.63
C TYR A 46 29.15 12.95 6.32
N GLY A 47 28.15 13.82 6.55
CA GLY A 47 28.34 15.09 7.26
C GLY A 47 28.85 14.90 8.69
N VAL A 48 28.26 13.97 9.44
CA VAL A 48 28.67 13.66 10.81
C VAL A 48 30.08 13.04 10.86
N GLY A 49 30.44 12.22 9.88
CA GLY A 49 31.75 11.56 9.82
C GLY A 49 32.95 12.50 9.68
N HIS A 50 32.76 13.77 9.32
CA HIS A 50 33.85 14.77 9.30
C HIS A 50 34.30 15.22 10.69
N ILE A 51 33.51 14.91 11.72
CA ILE A 51 33.84 15.19 13.13
C ILE A 51 34.79 14.11 13.67
N SER A 52 34.87 12.96 13.01
CA SER A 52 35.78 11.87 13.37
C SER A 52 37.24 12.22 13.02
N THR A 53 38.17 11.79 13.86
CA THR A 53 39.62 11.87 13.62
C THR A 53 40.14 10.83 12.63
N ASP A 54 39.33 9.84 12.27
CA ASP A 54 39.72 8.81 11.30
C ASP A 54 39.55 9.32 9.85
N PRO A 55 40.56 9.14 8.98
CA PRO A 55 40.48 9.53 7.57
C PRO A 55 39.32 8.89 6.81
N ASP A 56 38.93 7.67 7.19
CA ASP A 56 37.82 6.91 6.61
C ASP A 56 36.47 7.18 7.30
N GLY A 57 36.44 8.04 8.31
CA GLY A 57 35.26 8.42 9.08
C GLY A 57 34.08 8.83 8.19
N PRO A 58 34.22 9.82 7.29
CA PRO A 58 33.12 10.26 6.42
C PRO A 58 32.48 9.12 5.62
N MET A 59 33.29 8.20 5.07
CA MET A 59 32.77 7.09 4.27
C MET A 59 32.08 6.03 5.14
N SER A 60 32.68 5.67 6.28
CA SER A 60 32.10 4.69 7.22
C SER A 60 30.77 5.18 7.81
N PHE A 61 30.72 6.43 8.26
CA PHE A 61 29.50 7.02 8.81
C PHE A 61 28.42 7.22 7.73
N ALA A 62 28.79 7.48 6.47
CA ALA A 62 27.83 7.51 5.37
C ALA A 62 27.17 6.14 5.13
N LEU A 63 27.94 5.05 5.15
CA LEU A 63 27.39 3.71 5.01
C LEU A 63 26.40 3.39 6.14
N TRP A 64 26.81 3.62 7.40
CA TRP A 64 25.95 3.39 8.55
C TRP A 64 24.74 4.32 8.58
N GLY A 65 24.90 5.58 8.17
CA GLY A 65 23.79 6.52 8.02
C GLY A 65 22.76 6.02 7.00
N GLY A 66 23.21 5.46 5.87
CA GLY A 66 22.34 4.84 4.88
C GLY A 66 21.61 3.61 5.43
N VAL A 67 22.30 2.72 6.14
CA VAL A 67 21.72 1.52 6.77
C VAL A 67 20.67 1.90 7.82
N VAL A 68 20.97 2.89 8.68
CA VAL A 68 20.03 3.38 9.69
C VAL A 68 18.82 4.05 9.03
N GLY A 69 19.04 4.90 8.03
CA GLY A 69 17.96 5.53 7.25
C GLY A 69 17.04 4.50 6.61
N PHE A 70 17.61 3.47 5.99
CA PHE A 70 16.87 2.34 5.46
C PHE A 70 16.08 1.59 6.54
N GLY A 71 16.71 1.29 7.69
CA GLY A 71 16.07 0.55 8.78
C GLY A 71 14.87 1.28 9.37
N VAL A 72 15.02 2.58 9.66
CA VAL A 72 13.94 3.42 10.20
C VAL A 72 12.76 3.48 9.23
N VAL A 73 13.03 3.72 7.94
CA VAL A 73 11.96 3.79 6.95
C VAL A 73 11.35 2.42 6.66
N SER A 74 12.12 1.34 6.74
CA SER A 74 11.61 -0.04 6.61
C SER A 74 10.55 -0.35 7.66
N ILE A 75 10.77 0.08 8.91
CA ILE A 75 9.78 -0.06 9.97
C ILE A 75 8.51 0.68 9.56
N ALA A 76 8.58 1.99 9.28
CA ALA A 76 7.38 2.77 8.91
C ALA A 76 6.65 2.19 7.68
N VAL A 77 7.39 1.84 6.63
CA VAL A 77 6.86 1.26 5.39
C VAL A 77 6.20 -0.09 5.64
N TYR A 78 6.71 -0.91 6.56
CA TYR A 78 6.11 -2.21 6.88
C TYR A 78 4.63 -2.04 7.31
N TRP A 79 4.38 -1.18 8.31
CA TRP A 79 3.01 -0.93 8.81
C TRP A 79 2.12 -0.30 7.74
N ILE A 80 2.62 0.70 7.02
CA ILE A 80 1.87 1.43 5.98
C ILE A 80 1.50 0.49 4.84
N ARG A 81 2.47 -0.30 4.35
CA ARG A 81 2.27 -1.26 3.27
C ARG A 81 1.21 -2.28 3.65
N GLU A 82 1.31 -2.85 4.85
CA GLU A 82 0.37 -3.86 5.34
C GLU A 82 -1.05 -3.29 5.39
N TYR A 83 -1.24 -2.11 5.98
CA TYR A 83 -2.53 -1.45 6.04
C TYR A 83 -3.11 -1.13 4.65
N ILE A 84 -2.34 -0.44 3.79
CA ILE A 84 -2.83 0.00 2.47
C ILE A 84 -3.17 -1.20 1.59
N LEU A 85 -2.27 -2.20 1.51
CA LEU A 85 -2.50 -3.38 0.68
C LEU A 85 -3.66 -4.23 1.20
N TYR A 86 -3.86 -4.28 2.52
CA TYR A 86 -5.01 -4.95 3.12
C TYR A 86 -6.33 -4.29 2.69
N VAL A 87 -6.45 -2.98 2.87
CA VAL A 87 -7.66 -2.22 2.49
C VAL A 87 -7.94 -2.36 1.00
N LEU A 88 -6.91 -2.25 0.14
CA LEU A 88 -7.06 -2.45 -1.30
C LEU A 88 -7.51 -3.85 -1.66
N LYS A 89 -6.97 -4.87 -0.99
CA LYS A 89 -7.35 -6.27 -1.22
C LYS A 89 -8.80 -6.49 -0.83
N ALA A 90 -9.24 -5.97 0.31
CA ALA A 90 -10.63 -6.03 0.73
C ALA A 90 -11.57 -5.32 -0.26
N GLY A 91 -11.20 -4.11 -0.71
CA GLY A 91 -11.96 -3.36 -1.71
C GLY A 91 -12.04 -4.07 -3.07
N HIS A 92 -10.95 -4.72 -3.49
CA HIS A 92 -10.93 -5.51 -4.72
C HIS A 92 -11.87 -6.71 -4.65
N ILE A 93 -11.89 -7.42 -3.52
CA ILE A 93 -12.82 -8.53 -3.28
C ILE A 93 -14.27 -8.03 -3.29
N ALA A 94 -14.56 -6.92 -2.60
CA ALA A 94 -15.92 -6.36 -2.56
C ALA A 94 -16.44 -6.00 -3.96
N VAL A 95 -15.59 -5.42 -4.80
CA VAL A 95 -15.90 -5.13 -6.21
C VAL A 95 -16.08 -6.40 -7.03
N MET A 96 -15.21 -7.40 -6.87
CA MET A 96 -15.38 -8.69 -7.56
C MET A 96 -16.71 -9.35 -7.21
N VAL A 97 -17.09 -9.34 -5.93
CA VAL A 97 -18.38 -9.90 -5.47
C VAL A 97 -19.55 -9.17 -6.13
N HIS A 98 -19.57 -7.83 -6.12
CA HIS A 98 -20.64 -7.07 -6.79
C HIS A 98 -20.73 -7.38 -8.29
N LEU A 99 -19.59 -7.51 -8.98
CA LEU A 99 -19.56 -7.87 -10.40
C LEU A 99 -20.06 -9.31 -10.66
N ILE A 100 -19.82 -10.23 -9.73
CA ILE A 100 -20.31 -11.62 -9.80
C ILE A 100 -21.82 -11.67 -9.54
N ASP A 101 -22.32 -10.88 -8.60
CA ASP A 101 -23.75 -10.79 -8.24
C ASP A 101 -24.58 -10.02 -9.28
N GLY A 102 -23.94 -9.47 -10.31
CA GLY A 102 -24.61 -8.76 -11.41
C GLY A 102 -24.95 -7.30 -11.09
N HIS A 103 -24.40 -6.75 -10.02
CA HIS A 103 -24.53 -5.33 -9.71
C HIS A 103 -23.60 -4.48 -10.59
N ASP A 104 -24.08 -3.29 -10.96
CA ASP A 104 -23.26 -2.31 -11.67
C ASP A 104 -22.21 -1.70 -10.74
N VAL A 105 -20.96 -1.78 -11.16
CA VAL A 105 -19.84 -1.15 -10.47
C VAL A 105 -19.24 -0.08 -11.39
N PRO A 106 -18.92 1.12 -10.88
CA PRO A 106 -18.27 2.15 -11.67
C PRO A 106 -16.98 1.65 -12.32
N ASP A 107 -16.86 1.86 -13.63
CA ASP A 107 -15.67 1.46 -14.39
C ASP A 107 -14.49 2.45 -14.23
N GLY A 108 -13.28 1.93 -14.42
CA GLY A 108 -12.05 2.72 -14.45
C GLY A 108 -11.64 3.26 -13.07
N GLN A 109 -11.11 4.49 -13.03
CA GLN A 109 -10.53 5.05 -11.79
C GLN A 109 -11.56 5.26 -10.67
N ARG A 110 -12.85 5.44 -11.01
CA ARG A 110 -13.94 5.61 -10.02
C ARG A 110 -14.19 4.34 -9.20
N GLN A 111 -13.78 3.19 -9.71
CA GLN A 111 -13.89 1.89 -9.04
C GLN A 111 -13.15 1.87 -7.70
N ILE A 112 -12.02 2.57 -7.60
CA ILE A 112 -11.20 2.65 -6.38
C ILE A 112 -11.91 3.47 -5.30
N ALA A 113 -12.53 4.60 -5.70
CA ALA A 113 -13.31 5.44 -4.79
C ALA A 113 -14.55 4.71 -4.28
N TYR A 114 -15.29 4.05 -5.18
CA TYR A 114 -16.42 3.19 -4.83
C TYR A 114 -16.00 2.07 -3.87
N ALA A 115 -14.91 1.36 -4.17
CA ALA A 115 -14.40 0.30 -3.31
C ALA A 115 -14.00 0.81 -1.92
N LYS A 116 -13.37 1.99 -1.85
CA LYS A 116 -13.02 2.64 -0.58
C LYS A 116 -14.29 2.97 0.21
N GLU A 117 -15.31 3.51 -0.44
CA GLU A 117 -16.59 3.86 0.19
C GLU A 117 -17.29 2.61 0.74
N VAL A 118 -17.42 1.55 -0.06
CA VAL A 118 -18.02 0.27 0.37
C VAL A 118 -17.29 -0.33 1.57
N VAL A 119 -15.95 -0.35 1.54
CA VAL A 119 -15.15 -0.85 2.68
C VAL A 119 -15.36 0.05 3.89
N THR A 120 -15.33 1.37 3.73
CA THR A 120 -15.49 2.32 4.84
C THR A 120 -16.88 2.26 5.46
N GLN A 121 -17.94 2.14 4.65
CA GLN A 121 -19.32 1.97 5.12
C GLN A 121 -19.50 0.66 5.87
N ARG A 122 -18.96 -0.46 5.37
CA ARG A 122 -19.03 -1.75 6.07
C ARG A 122 -18.21 -1.76 7.36
N PHE A 123 -17.06 -1.09 7.40
CA PHE A 123 -16.27 -0.89 8.63
C PHE A 123 -16.98 0.05 9.62
N ALA A 124 -17.65 1.10 9.14
CA ALA A 124 -18.43 2.01 9.97
C ALA A 124 -19.69 1.31 10.53
N GLU A 125 -20.44 0.58 9.69
CA GLU A 125 -21.58 -0.24 10.10
C GLU A 125 -21.17 -1.28 11.14
N ALA A 126 -20.06 -1.99 10.94
CA ALA A 126 -19.58 -2.97 11.91
C ALA A 126 -19.18 -2.33 13.25
N ASN A 127 -18.56 -1.14 13.23
CA ASN A 127 -18.23 -0.41 14.45
C ASN A 127 -19.48 0.19 15.13
N ILE A 128 -20.47 0.67 14.37
CA ILE A 128 -21.72 1.21 14.93
C ILE A 128 -22.56 0.09 15.53
N LEU A 129 -22.69 -1.06 14.85
CA LEU A 129 -23.36 -2.25 15.40
C LEU A 129 -22.67 -2.72 16.69
N PHE A 130 -21.33 -2.73 16.73
CA PHE A 130 -20.59 -3.05 17.94
C PHE A 130 -20.85 -2.07 19.10
N VAL A 131 -20.96 -0.77 18.80
CA VAL A 131 -21.26 0.26 19.83
C VAL A 131 -22.71 0.21 20.30
N VAL A 132 -23.67 -0.09 19.41
CA VAL A 132 -25.10 -0.19 19.74
C VAL A 132 -25.39 -1.45 20.55
N ASP A 133 -24.69 -2.56 20.29
CA ASP A 133 -24.84 -3.83 21.02
C ASP A 133 -24.21 -3.78 22.43
N GLN A 134 -23.46 -2.72 22.74
CA GLN A 134 -22.77 -2.53 24.03
C GLN A 134 -23.53 -1.60 25.00
N LEU A 135 -24.69 -1.07 24.60
CA LEU A 135 -25.63 -0.27 25.40
C LEU A 135 -26.79 -1.12 25.91
#